data_AF-A0A846TT92-F1
#
_entry.id   AF-A0A846TT92-F1
#
_cell.length_a   1.000
_cell.length_b   1.000
_cell.length_c   1.000
_cell.angle_alpha   90.00
_cell.angle_beta   90.00
_cell.angle_gamma   90.00
#
_symmetry.space_group_name_H-M   'P 1'
#
loop_
_entity.id
_entity.type
_entity.pdbx_description
1 polymer ?
#
loop_
_entity_poly.entity_id
_entity_poly.type
_entity_poly.pdbx_seq_one_letter_code
_entity_poly.pdbx_strand_id
1 'polypeptide(L)'
;MKLKRFLKSLINNFLFIINAILWIFNMNSLGEMATGIQVGKTRKEKLIYGLCSFLQYITYATIVGLIITIWWWYKGETSIAEKISGLHMSGGK
;
A
#
# COMPACT_ATOMS: atom_id res chain seq x y z
N MET A 1 -21.95 4.01 7.54
CA MET A 1 -20.49 3.90 7.24
C MET A 1 -19.89 2.50 7.51
N LYS A 2 -20.28 1.77 8.56
CA LYS A 2 -19.70 0.46 8.90
C LYS A 2 -19.92 -0.63 7.83
N LEU A 3 -21.11 -0.71 7.23
CA LEU A 3 -21.44 -1.72 6.20
C LEU A 3 -20.62 -1.56 4.91
N LYS A 4 -20.41 -0.33 4.42
CA LYS A 4 -19.56 -0.06 3.25
C LYS A 4 -18.10 -0.48 3.50
N ARG A 5 -17.58 -0.22 4.71
CA ARG A 5 -16.21 -0.66 5.11
C ARG A 5 -16.11 -2.18 5.18
N PHE A 6 -17.12 -2.84 5.74
CA PHE A 6 -17.21 -4.30 5.80
C PHE A 6 -17.24 -4.94 4.40
N LEU A 7 -18.10 -4.45 3.51
CA LEU A 7 -18.19 -4.95 2.13
C LEU A 7 -16.88 -4.78 1.37
N LYS A 8 -16.22 -3.61 1.48
CA LYS A 8 -14.90 -3.38 0.88
C LYS A 8 -13.86 -4.37 1.42
N SER A 9 -13.84 -4.60 2.73
CA SER A 9 -12.93 -5.56 3.37
C SER A 9 -13.18 -7.00 2.89
N LEU A 10 -14.45 -7.40 2.77
CA LEU A 10 -14.85 -8.72 2.33
C LEU A 10 -14.47 -8.97 0.86
N ILE A 11 -14.76 -8.00 -0.02
CA ILE A 11 -14.37 -8.06 -1.44
C ILE A 11 -12.85 -8.12 -1.55
N ASN A 12 -12.12 -7.31 -0.79
CA ASN A 12 -10.65 -7.31 -0.82
C ASN A 12 -10.07 -8.68 -0.41
N ASN A 13 -10.62 -9.29 0.63
CA ASN A 13 -10.18 -10.62 1.07
C ASN A 13 -10.48 -11.69 0.02
N PHE A 14 -11.66 -11.63 -0.62
CA PHE A 14 -12.03 -12.55 -1.69
C PHE A 14 -11.10 -12.41 -2.91
N LEU A 15 -10.79 -11.18 -3.33
CA LEU A 15 -9.85 -10.91 -4.42
C LEU A 15 -8.44 -11.40 -4.08
N PHE A 16 -8.01 -11.29 -2.83
CA PHE A 16 -6.72 -11.82 -2.37
C PHE A 16 -6.68 -13.35 -2.49
N ILE A 17 -7.72 -14.04 -2.02
CA ILE A 17 -7.82 -15.49 -2.11
C ILE A 17 -7.83 -15.96 -3.57
N ILE A 18 -8.60 -15.31 -4.44
CA ILE A 18 -8.62 -15.64 -5.87
C ILE A 18 -7.22 -15.48 -6.49
N ASN A 19 -6.54 -14.36 -6.24
CA ASN A 19 -5.19 -14.16 -6.76
C ASN A 19 -4.19 -15.21 -6.23
N ALA A 20 -4.33 -15.64 -4.97
CA ALA A 20 -3.51 -16.72 -4.41
C ALA A 20 -3.77 -18.06 -5.12
N ILE A 21 -5.03 -18.40 -5.39
CA ILE A 21 -5.41 -19.60 -6.15
C ILE A 21 -4.84 -19.53 -7.57
N LEU A 22 -5.04 -18.43 -8.28
CA LEU A 22 -4.51 -18.22 -9.64
C LEU A 22 -2.98 -18.38 -9.67
N TRP A 23 -2.30 -17.86 -8.65
CA TRP A 23 -0.85 -18.00 -8.51
C TRP A 23 -0.40 -19.46 -8.28
N ILE A 24 -1.14 -20.24 -7.48
CA ILE A 24 -0.87 -21.68 -7.29
C ILE A 24 -0.96 -22.44 -8.61
N PHE A 25 -1.96 -22.12 -9.44
CA PHE A 25 -2.14 -22.72 -10.77
C PHE A 25 -1.29 -22.07 -11.87
N ASN A 26 -0.36 -21.17 -11.53
CA ASN A 26 0.48 -20.41 -12.48
C ASN A 26 -0.31 -19.62 -13.54
N MET A 27 -1.56 -19.27 -13.25
CA MET A 27 -2.41 -18.45 -14.10
C MET A 27 -2.09 -16.96 -13.93
N ASN A 28 -2.57 -16.12 -14.84
CA ASN A 28 -2.42 -14.67 -14.72
C ASN A 28 -3.24 -14.16 -13.53
N SER A 29 -2.72 -13.15 -12.83
CA SER A 29 -3.47 -12.51 -11.74
C SER A 29 -4.69 -11.77 -12.30
N LEU A 30 -5.68 -11.49 -11.45
CA LEU A 30 -6.85 -10.68 -11.85
C LEU A 30 -6.42 -9.30 -12.35
N GLY A 31 -5.35 -8.72 -11.78
CA GLY A 31 -4.79 -7.45 -12.23
C GLY A 31 -4.23 -7.52 -13.64
N GLU A 32 -3.47 -8.57 -13.96
CA GLU A 32 -2.97 -8.82 -15.33
C GLU A 32 -4.11 -9.02 -16.32
N MET A 33 -5.14 -9.77 -15.94
CA MET A 33 -6.32 -9.99 -16.77
C MET A 33 -7.10 -8.68 -17.03
N ALA A 34 -7.25 -7.83 -16.02
CA ALA A 34 -7.98 -6.57 -16.13
C ALA A 34 -7.22 -5.49 -16.92
N THR A 35 -5.88 -5.49 -16.82
CA THR A 35 -5.03 -4.46 -17.45
C THR A 35 -4.42 -4.89 -18.78
N GLY A 36 -4.45 -6.19 -19.10
CA GLY A 36 -3.79 -6.75 -20.28
C GLY A 36 -2.26 -6.78 -20.19
N ILE A 37 -1.68 -6.38 -19.05
CA ILE A 37 -0.23 -6.33 -18.85
C ILE A 37 0.22 -7.65 -18.26
N GLN A 38 1.18 -8.32 -18.90
CA GLN A 38 1.73 -9.59 -18.40
C GLN A 38 2.96 -9.35 -17.53
N VAL A 39 2.94 -9.89 -16.31
CA VAL A 39 3.93 -9.61 -15.25
C VAL A 39 5.08 -10.63 -15.22
N GLY A 40 4.91 -11.79 -15.86
CA GLY A 40 5.92 -12.84 -15.97
C GLY A 40 5.30 -14.15 -16.47
N LYS A 41 6.14 -15.10 -16.89
CA LYS A 41 5.67 -16.42 -17.39
C LYS A 41 5.70 -17.48 -16.30
N THR A 42 6.60 -17.33 -15.33
CA THR A 42 6.78 -18.29 -14.24
C THR A 42 6.24 -17.77 -12.91
N ARG A 43 5.89 -18.71 -12.03
CA ARG A 43 5.42 -18.43 -10.67
C ARG A 43 6.43 -17.59 -9.85
N LYS A 44 7.73 -17.83 -10.06
CA LYS A 44 8.82 -17.11 -9.39
C LYS A 44 8.93 -15.66 -9.86
N GLU A 45 8.90 -15.43 -11.17
CA GLU A 45 8.93 -14.07 -11.74
C GLU A 45 7.75 -13.23 -11.24
N LYS A 46 6.53 -13.80 -11.24
CA LYS A 46 5.33 -13.14 -10.72
C LYS A 46 5.46 -12.75 -9.25
N LEU A 47 6.04 -13.63 -8.42
CA LEU A 47 6.27 -13.34 -7.00
C LEU A 47 7.33 -12.25 -6.80
N ILE A 48 8.46 -12.33 -7.52
CA ILE A 48 9.53 -11.33 -7.42
C ILE A 48 9.03 -9.97 -7.88
N TYR A 49 8.31 -9.90 -9.00
CA TYR A 49 7.71 -8.65 -9.46
C TYR A 49 6.73 -8.08 -8.44
N GLY A 50 5.86 -8.92 -7.87
CA GLY A 50 4.93 -8.49 -6.82
C GLY A 50 5.64 -7.88 -5.61
N LEU A 51 6.72 -8.52 -5.14
CA LEU A 51 7.54 -8.01 -4.05
C LEU A 51 8.25 -6.69 -4.41
N CYS A 52 8.85 -6.61 -5.60
CA CYS A 52 9.51 -5.39 -6.08
C CYS A 52 8.51 -4.23 -6.22
N SER A 53 7.32 -4.49 -6.77
CA SER A 53 6.25 -3.49 -6.91
C SER A 53 5.73 -3.03 -5.53
N PHE A 54 5.58 -3.96 -4.57
CA PHE A 54 5.21 -3.61 -3.20
C PHE A 54 6.28 -2.74 -2.52
N LEU A 55 7.55 -3.09 -2.66
CA LEU A 55 8.66 -2.28 -2.16
C LEU A 55 8.69 -0.89 -2.80
N GLN A 56 8.52 -0.80 -4.11
CA GLN A 56 8.44 0.47 -4.84
C GLN A 56 7.29 1.35 -4.32
N TYR A 57 6.13 0.75 -4.02
CA TYR A 57 5.00 1.47 -3.44
C TYR A 57 5.31 2.01 -2.04
N ILE A 58 5.97 1.22 -1.18
CA ILE A 58 6.45 1.70 0.14
C ILE A 58 7.42 2.87 -0.04
N THR A 59 8.37 2.77 -0.97
CA THR A 59 9.32 3.85 -1.26
C THR A 59 8.58 5.14 -1.67
N TYR A 60 7.59 5.06 -2.55
CA TYR A 60 6.79 6.22 -2.94
C TYR A 60 6.02 6.83 -1.78
N ALA A 61 5.39 6.01 -0.93
CA ALA A 61 4.70 6.49 0.26
C ALA A 61 5.67 7.22 1.22
N THR A 62 6.88 6.69 1.41
CA THR A 62 7.92 7.31 2.24
C THR A 62 8.39 8.65 1.66
N ILE A 63 8.61 8.74 0.34
CA ILE A 63 8.99 9.99 -0.32
C ILE A 63 7.91 11.06 -0.13
N VAL A 64 6.64 10.71 -0.34
CA VAL A 64 5.52 11.64 -0.12
C VAL A 64 5.45 12.07 1.35
N GLY A 65 5.58 11.13 2.29
CA GLY A 65 5.61 11.45 3.73
C GLY A 65 6.77 12.38 4.11
N LEU A 66 7.93 12.21 3.49
CA LEU A 66 9.09 13.08 3.69
C LEU A 66 8.82 14.50 3.16
N ILE A 67 8.25 14.62 1.96
CA ILE A 67 7.88 15.93 1.39
C ILE A 67 6.91 16.67 2.30
N ILE A 68 5.88 15.98 2.82
CA ILE A 68 4.91 16.57 3.75
C ILE A 68 5.60 17.04 5.04
N THR A 69 6.54 16.24 5.56
CA THR A 69 7.28 16.57 6.79
C THR A 69 8.14 17.83 6.59
N ILE A 70 8.87 17.91 5.47
CA ILE A 70 9.68 19.09 5.12
C ILE A 70 8.79 20.33 4.95
N TRP A 71 7.62 20.17 4.32
CA TRP A 71 6.66 21.27 4.17
C TRP A 71 6.12 21.78 5.50
N TRP A 72 5.88 20.91 6.47
CA TRP A 72 5.52 21.32 7.83
C TRP A 72 6.66 22.02 8.56
N TRP A 73 7.89 21.53 8.44
CA TRP A 73 9.05 22.23 9.00
C TRP A 73 9.21 23.64 8.44
N TYR A 74 9.01 23.82 7.13
CA TYR A 74 9.03 25.14 6.51
C TYR A 74 7.95 26.09 7.09
N LYS A 75 6.81 25.55 7.52
CA LYS A 75 5.73 26.30 8.17
C LYS A 75 5.91 26.46 9.69
N GLY A 76 6.97 25.92 10.28
CA GLY A 76 7.16 25.87 11.73
C GLY A 76 6.19 24.93 12.45
N GLU A 77 5.55 24.01 11.73
CA GLU A 77 4.68 22.99 12.32
C GLU A 77 5.48 21.75 12.75
N THR A 78 4.96 21.01 13.72
CA THR A 78 5.55 19.75 14.18
C THR A 78 5.39 18.62 13.15
N SER A 79 6.28 17.65 13.25
CA SER A 79 6.32 16.48 12.37
C SER A 79 5.08 15.61 12.51
N ILE A 80 4.84 14.74 11.52
CA ILE A 80 3.73 13.76 11.59
C ILE A 80 3.87 12.83 12.78
N ALA A 81 5.11 12.50 13.15
CA ALA A 81 5.42 11.63 14.27
C ALA A 81 4.98 12.26 15.59
N GLU A 82 5.22 13.56 15.78
CA GLU A 82 4.79 14.29 16.98
C GLU A 82 3.26 14.45 17.05
N LYS A 83 2.62 14.63 15.90
CA LYS A 83 1.15 14.71 15.81
C LYS A 83 0.48 13.36 16.13
N ILE A 84 1.01 12.26 15.61
CA ILE A 84 0.47 10.91 15.82
C ILE A 84 0.77 10.39 17.23
N SER A 85 1.98 10.63 17.75
CA SER A 85 2.38 10.21 19.10
C SER A 85 1.72 11.04 20.22
N GLY A 86 1.06 12.15 19.87
CA GLY A 86 0.47 13.07 20.83
C GLY A 86 1.49 14.00 21.51
N LEU A 87 2.77 13.92 21.15
CA LEU A 87 3.83 14.79 21.67
C LEU A 87 3.56 16.27 21.39
N HIS A 88 2.91 16.61 20.27
CA HIS A 88 2.49 17.98 19.98
C HIS A 88 1.56 18.57 21.07
N MET A 89 0.80 17.75 21.81
CA MET A 89 -0.08 18.22 22.89
C MET A 89 0.64 18.36 24.25
N SER A 90 1.88 17.88 24.37
CA SER A 90 2.62 17.89 25.64
C SER A 90 3.63 19.05 25.74
N GLY A 91 3.90 19.78 24.65
CA GLY A 91 4.84 20.90 24.62
C GLY A 91 4.25 22.26 25.03
N GLY A 92 2.97 22.31 25.41
CA GLY A 92 2.32 23.51 25.94
C GLY A 92 2.54 23.67 27.45
N LYS A 93 3.78 23.99 27.84
CA LYS A 93 4.11 24.61 29.14
C LYS A 93 5.22 25.61 28.96
#